data_AF-A0A1B7UAI1-F1
#
_entry.id   AF-A0A1B7UAI1-F1
#
_cell.length_a   1.000
_cell.length_b   1.000
_cell.length_c   1.000
_cell.angle_alpha   90.00
_cell.angle_beta   90.00
_cell.angle_gamma   90.00
#
_symmetry.space_group_name_H-M   'P 1'
#
loop_
_entity.id
_entity.type
_entity.pdbx_description
1 polymer ?
#
loop_
_entity_poly.entity_id
_entity_poly.type
_entity_poly.pdbx_seq_one_letter_code
_entity_poly.pdbx_strand_id
1 'polypeptide(L)'
;MLLSALAGLMGANAVPHFVKGLVGEQFPNVWGNGALRNAVAGTAGLALAVAIGYCADLPTHAIAGITGLFVGVLLMAVFHGRGGAYRLNSVLGLPNPPRTAGPGC
;
A
#
# COMPACT_ATOMS: atom_id res chain seq x y z
N MET A 1 -14.42 -12.66 4.37
CA MET A 1 -13.91 -11.55 5.21
C MET A 1 -12.40 -11.43 5.21
N LEU A 2 -11.62 -12.46 5.61
CA LEU A 2 -10.15 -12.36 5.68
C LEU A 2 -9.51 -11.98 4.34
N LEU A 3 -9.83 -12.69 3.25
CA LEU A 3 -9.31 -12.38 1.93
C LEU A 3 -9.69 -10.96 1.48
N SER A 4 -10.93 -10.53 1.76
CA SER A 4 -11.37 -9.16 1.45
C SER A 4 -10.56 -8.11 2.23
N ALA A 5 -10.25 -8.37 3.50
CA ALA A 5 -9.38 -7.50 4.29
C ALA A 5 -7.93 -7.50 3.78
N LEU A 6 -7.40 -8.65 3.36
CA LEU A 6 -6.08 -8.73 2.72
C LEU A 6 -6.05 -7.98 1.38
N ALA A 7 -7.12 -8.05 0.58
CA ALA A 7 -7.25 -7.29 -0.66
C ALA A 7 -7.23 -5.78 -0.39
N GLY A 8 -8.00 -5.32 0.61
CA GLY A 8 -8.00 -3.91 1.03
C GLY A 8 -6.64 -3.43 1.55
N LEU A 9 -6.00 -4.24 2.39
CA LEU A 9 -4.67 -3.97 2.94
C LEU A 9 -3.61 -3.86 1.83
N MET A 10 -3.58 -4.84 0.92
CA MET A 10 -2.63 -4.88 -0.19
C MET A 10 -2.88 -3.74 -1.18
N GLY A 11 -4.14 -3.49 -1.52
CA GLY A 11 -4.54 -2.41 -2.41
C GLY A 11 -4.12 -1.05 -1.87
N ALA A 12 -4.47 -0.74 -0.62
CA ALA A 12 -4.07 0.51 0.03
C ALA A 12 -2.54 0.63 0.18
N ASN A 13 -1.82 -0.47 0.35
CA ASN A 13 -0.36 -0.46 0.39
C ASN A 13 0.24 -0.13 -0.99
N ALA A 14 -0.35 -0.67 -2.05
CA ALA A 14 0.14 -0.52 -3.41
C ALA A 14 -0.06 0.91 -3.96
N VAL A 15 -1.10 1.62 -3.52
CA VAL A 15 -1.44 2.98 -3.98
C VAL A 15 -0.28 3.98 -3.86
N PRO A 16 0.37 4.21 -2.69
CA PRO A 16 1.46 5.17 -2.61
C PRO A 16 2.66 4.79 -3.48
N HIS A 17 2.99 3.49 -3.59
CA HIS A 17 4.04 3.03 -4.50
C HIS A 17 3.70 3.34 -5.96
N PHE A 18 2.47 3.05 -6.38
CA PHE A 18 2.01 3.29 -7.74
C PHE A 18 2.00 4.79 -8.06
N VAL A 19 1.31 5.60 -7.23
CA VAL A 19 1.14 7.04 -7.45
C VAL A 19 2.48 7.75 -7.43
N LYS A 20 3.29 7.58 -6.37
CA LYS A 20 4.61 8.24 -6.26
C LYS A 20 5.53 7.81 -7.40
N GLY A 21 5.52 6.52 -7.76
CA GLY A 21 6.30 6.01 -8.87
C GLY A 21 5.91 6.63 -10.22
N LEU A 22 4.61 6.74 -10.51
CA LEU A 22 4.11 7.36 -11.74
C LEU A 22 4.47 8.84 -11.86
N VAL A 23 4.47 9.58 -10.75
CA VAL A 23 4.83 11.01 -10.75
C VAL A 23 6.34 11.26 -10.60
N GLY A 24 7.17 10.21 -10.70
CA GLY A 24 8.63 10.36 -10.69
C GLY A 24 9.23 10.58 -9.30
N GLU A 25 8.46 10.36 -8.23
CA GLU A 25 8.88 10.61 -6.86
C GLU A 25 9.35 9.32 -6.15
N GLN A 26 10.29 9.49 -5.22
CA GLN A 26 10.72 8.38 -4.36
C GLN A 26 9.71 8.11 -3.24
N PHE A 27 9.63 6.85 -2.83
CA PHE A 27 8.83 6.40 -1.68
C PHE A 27 9.50 5.18 -1.01
N PRO A 28 9.40 5.01 0.33
CA PRO A 28 10.02 3.88 1.01
C PRO A 28 9.56 2.56 0.42
N ASN A 29 10.51 1.75 -0.05
CA ASN A 29 10.24 0.47 -0.67
C ASN A 29 11.36 -0.51 -0.34
N VAL A 30 11.01 -1.72 0.08
CA VAL A 30 11.97 -2.77 0.47
C VAL A 30 12.84 -3.26 -0.68
N TRP A 31 12.39 -3.11 -1.93
CA TRP A 31 13.17 -3.37 -3.16
C TRP A 31 13.98 -2.12 -3.62
N GLY A 32 13.82 -0.98 -2.94
CA GLY A 32 14.54 0.26 -3.21
C GLY A 32 13.62 1.41 -3.65
N ASN A 33 13.98 2.62 -3.23
CA ASN A 33 13.07 3.77 -3.18
C ASN A 33 12.85 4.51 -4.50
N GLY A 34 13.51 4.11 -5.59
CA GLY A 34 13.43 4.81 -6.88
C GLY A 34 12.02 4.82 -7.48
N ALA A 35 11.70 5.84 -8.27
CA ALA A 35 10.38 6.04 -8.86
C ALA A 35 9.92 4.84 -9.71
N LEU A 36 10.77 4.36 -10.63
CA LEU A 36 10.45 3.20 -11.48
C LEU A 36 10.17 1.94 -10.64
N ARG A 37 11.00 1.66 -9.62
CA ARG A 37 10.80 0.51 -8.73
C ARG A 37 9.48 0.62 -7.97
N ASN A 38 9.13 1.82 -7.53
CA ASN A 38 7.85 2.08 -6.89
C ASN A 38 6.66 1.90 -7.85
N ALA A 39 6.75 2.40 -9.09
CA ALA A 39 5.69 2.23 -10.09
C ALA A 39 5.44 0.73 -10.38
N VAL A 40 6.51 -0.05 -10.57
CA VAL A 40 6.43 -1.50 -10.79
C VAL A 40 5.85 -2.21 -9.56
N ALA A 41 6.37 -1.93 -8.36
CA ALA A 41 5.89 -2.54 -7.12
C ALA A 41 4.41 -2.20 -6.83
N GLY A 42 4.01 -0.95 -7.06
CA GLY A 42 2.63 -0.51 -6.94
C GLY A 42 1.71 -1.19 -7.94
N THR A 43 2.13 -1.32 -9.20
CA THR A 43 1.36 -2.02 -10.24
C THR A 43 1.17 -3.50 -9.89
N ALA A 44 2.25 -4.17 -9.48
CA ALA A 44 2.20 -5.56 -9.04
C ALA A 44 1.32 -5.74 -7.78
N GLY A 45 1.41 -4.81 -6.83
CA GLY A 45 0.58 -4.82 -5.62
C GLY A 45 -0.91 -4.62 -5.91
N LEU A 46 -1.26 -3.72 -6.84
CA LEU A 46 -2.65 -3.54 -7.29
C LEU A 46 -3.17 -4.79 -8.00
N ALA A 47 -2.38 -5.39 -8.90
CA ALA A 47 -2.75 -6.63 -9.57
C ALA A 47 -2.97 -7.77 -8.56
N LEU A 48 -2.11 -7.87 -7.54
CA LEU A 48 -2.27 -8.84 -6.45
C LEU A 48 -3.53 -8.56 -5.62
N ALA A 49 -3.83 -7.30 -5.30
CA ALA A 49 -5.05 -6.93 -4.58
C ALA A 49 -6.31 -7.33 -5.35
N VAL A 50 -6.32 -7.14 -6.69
CA VAL A 50 -7.40 -7.58 -7.58
C VAL A 50 -7.54 -9.11 -7.56
N ALA A 51 -6.42 -9.84 -7.66
CA ALA A 51 -6.43 -11.30 -7.60
C ALA A 51 -6.97 -11.82 -6.26
N ILE A 52 -6.56 -11.23 -5.13
CA ILE A 52 -7.09 -11.58 -3.80
C ILE A 52 -8.58 -11.23 -3.71
N GLY A 53 -9.00 -10.07 -4.23
CA GLY A 53 -10.39 -9.64 -4.25
C GLY A 53 -11.29 -10.59 -5.06
N TYR A 54 -10.80 -11.05 -6.21
CA TYR A 54 -11.48 -12.09 -7.01
C TYR A 54 -11.63 -13.40 -6.21
N CYS A 55 -10.55 -13.87 -5.59
CA CYS A 55 -10.57 -15.07 -4.75
C CYS A 55 -11.42 -14.92 -3.47
N ALA A 56 -11.73 -13.69 -3.05
CA ALA A 56 -12.56 -13.42 -1.88
C ALA A 56 -14.06 -13.63 -2.15
N ASP A 57 -14.45 -13.93 -3.39
CA ASP A 57 -15.84 -14.12 -3.81
C ASP A 57 -16.76 -12.99 -3.32
N LEU A 58 -16.31 -11.75 -3.56
CA LEU A 58 -16.98 -10.53 -3.12
C LEU A 58 -18.47 -10.47 -3.50
N PRO A 59 -18.92 -10.88 -4.70
CA PRO A 59 -20.32 -10.79 -5.08
C PRO A 59 -21.26 -11.63 -4.19
N THR A 60 -20.84 -12.82 -3.78
CA THR A 60 -21.68 -13.72 -2.95
C THR A 60 -21.70 -13.29 -1.48
N HIS A 61 -20.67 -12.57 -1.01
CA HIS A 61 -20.53 -12.11 0.37
C HIS A 61 -20.42 -10.58 0.46
N ALA A 62 -21.22 -9.84 -0.31
CA ALA A 62 -21.02 -8.41 -0.55
C ALA A 62 -20.82 -7.56 0.72
N ILE A 63 -21.72 -7.62 1.71
CA ILE A 63 -21.61 -6.81 2.93
C ILE A 63 -20.34 -7.16 3.70
N ALA A 64 -20.14 -8.45 3.99
CA ALA A 64 -18.98 -8.92 4.73
C ALA A 64 -17.66 -8.63 3.99
N GLY A 65 -17.67 -8.74 2.67
CA GLY A 65 -16.54 -8.45 1.81
C GLY A 65 -16.19 -6.96 1.79
N ILE A 66 -17.18 -6.09 1.64
CA ILE A 66 -17.01 -4.62 1.69
C ILE A 66 -16.46 -4.21 3.06
N THR A 67 -17.06 -4.69 4.15
CA THR A 67 -16.58 -4.38 5.52
C THR A 67 -15.13 -4.83 5.70
N GLY A 68 -14.81 -6.08 5.31
CA GLY A 68 -13.44 -6.58 5.39
C GLY A 68 -12.46 -5.71 4.60
N LEU A 69 -12.81 -5.35 3.36
CA LEU A 69 -11.99 -4.51 2.50
C LEU A 69 -11.69 -3.15 3.12
N PHE A 70 -12.70 -2.47 3.66
CA PHE A 70 -12.50 -1.18 4.34
C PHE A 70 -11.69 -1.29 5.63
N VAL A 71 -11.82 -2.40 6.38
CA VAL A 71 -10.95 -2.66 7.54
C VAL A 71 -9.48 -2.76 7.10
N GLY A 72 -9.20 -3.53 6.05
CA GLY A 72 -7.84 -3.64 5.49
C GLY A 72 -7.28 -2.30 5.02
N VAL A 73 -8.09 -1.53 4.29
CA VAL A 73 -7.73 -0.17 3.84
C VAL A 73 -7.40 0.73 5.02
N LEU A 74 -8.26 0.75 6.05
CA LEU A 74 -8.07 1.60 7.24
C LEU A 74 -6.77 1.24 7.98
N LEU A 75 -6.49 -0.05 8.17
CA LEU A 75 -5.26 -0.50 8.83
C LEU A 75 -4.02 0.01 8.09
N MET A 76 -4.01 -0.10 6.76
CA MET A 76 -2.87 0.34 5.95
C MET A 76 -2.78 1.88 5.87
N ALA A 77 -3.91 2.58 5.82
CA ALA A 77 -3.95 4.04 5.91
C ALA A 77 -3.35 4.54 7.23
N VAL A 78 -3.70 3.92 8.37
CA VAL A 78 -3.11 4.23 9.67
C VAL A 78 -1.61 3.90 9.70
N PHE A 79 -1.20 2.76 9.14
CA PHE A 79 0.21 2.39 9.02
C PHE A 79 1.01 3.47 8.29
N HIS A 80 0.58 3.88 7.09
CA HIS A 80 1.24 4.92 6.31
C HIS A 80 1.16 6.30 6.98
N GLY A 81 0.00 6.68 7.51
CA GLY A 81 -0.22 7.95 8.19
C GLY A 81 0.65 8.15 9.43
N ARG A 82 1.04 7.06 10.10
CA ARG A 82 2.01 7.07 11.22
C ARG A 82 3.47 6.91 10.77
N GLY A 83 3.77 7.05 9.48
CA GLY A 83 5.10 6.90 8.92
C GLY A 83 5.63 5.46 8.95
N GLY A 84 4.75 4.45 8.99
CA GLY A 84 5.10 3.04 9.10
C GLY A 84 6.06 2.55 8.03
N ALA A 85 5.88 2.95 6.77
CA ALA A 85 6.77 2.56 5.67
C ALA A 85 8.22 3.03 5.89
N TYR A 86 8.41 4.26 6.39
CA TYR A 86 9.73 4.79 6.71
C TYR A 86 10.36 4.07 7.90
N ARG A 87 9.56 3.81 8.94
CA ARG A 87 10.02 3.06 10.12
C ARG A 87 10.42 1.64 9.76
N LEU A 88 9.67 0.99 8.86
CA LEU A 88 9.98 -0.35 8.38
C LEU A 88 11.33 -0.39 7.67
N ASN A 89 11.61 0.55 6.76
CA ASN A 89 12.95 0.66 6.16
C ASN A 89 14.03 0.81 7.23
N SER A 90 13.85 1.69 8.21
CA SER A 90 14.82 1.86 9.31
C SER A 90 15.04 0.59 10.13
N VAL A 91 13.98 -0.15 10.47
CA VAL A 91 14.08 -1.42 11.20
C VAL A 91 14.84 -2.47 10.39
N LEU A 92 14.67 -2.47 9.06
CA LEU A 92 15.36 -3.38 8.15
C LEU A 92 16.77 -2.89 7.74
N GLY A 93 17.25 -1.77 8.28
CA GLY A 93 18.54 -1.18 7.89
C GLY A 93 18.58 -0.65 6.46
N LEU A 94 17.42 -0.42 5.82
CA LEU A 94 17.30 0.12 4.47
C LEU A 94 17.29 1.65 4.48
N PRO A 95 17.85 2.30 3.43
CA PRO A 95 17.82 3.75 3.33
C PRO A 95 16.39 4.26 3.18
N ASN A 96 16.09 5.42 3.77
CA ASN A 96 14.84 6.14 3.55
C ASN A 96 15.03 7.21 2.47
N PRO A 97 14.03 7.43 1.60
CA PRO A 97 14.07 8.57 0.68
C PRO A 97 13.92 9.89 1.46
N PRO A 98 14.33 11.02 0.88
CA PRO A 98 14.05 12.34 1.45
C PRO A 98 12.56 12.51 1.73
N ARG A 99 12.20 13.02 2.91
CA ARG A 99 10.83 13.45 3.17
C ARG A 99 10.65 14.81 2.50
N THR A 100 9.69 14.95 1.60
CA THR A 100 9.16 16.27 1.28
C THR A 100 8.51 16.79 2.56
N ALA A 101 9.11 17.79 3.20
CA ALA A 101 8.45 18.50 4.27
C ALA A 101 7.16 19.08 3.68
N GLY A 102 6.00 18.72 4.24
CA GLY A 102 4.80 19.53 4.03
C GLY A 102 5.10 20.96 4.52
N PRO A 103 4.40 21.99 4.02
CA PRO A 103 4.55 23.33 4.56
C PRO A 103 4.38 23.24 6.08
N GLY A 104 5.43 23.64 6.81
CA GLY A 104 5.48 23.56 8.25
C GLY A 104 4.31 24.31 8.88
N CYS A 105 3.86 23.83 10.02
CA CYS A 105 3.17 24.67 10.99
C CYS A 105 4.05 25.87 11.37
#